data_AF-A0A945RR02-F1
#
_entry.id   AF-A0A945RR02-F1
#
_cell.length_a   1.000
_cell.length_b   1.000
_cell.length_c   1.000
_cell.angle_alpha   90.00
_cell.angle_beta   90.00
_cell.angle_gamma   90.00
#
_symmetry.space_group_name_H-M   'P 1'
#
loop_
_entity.id
_entity.type
_entity.pdbx_description
1 polymer ?
#
loop_
_entity_poly.entity_id
_entity_poly.type
_entity_poly.pdbx_seq_one_letter_code
_entity_poly.pdbx_strand_id
1 'polypeptide(L)'
;MRGFIFILSLLMFVPAGEADAATSTVMDVEGNWFSCEFAHSQIPPDDGCLMLDDDGFMVSNGQIDHVKVIDSREQGCRHQRLGQCFERSRDKVTVSRDNLGPIRATAEGFAITYWGCTQDYRMVRRGGYFEITPTSSNCLWTRDKRYFVYRYRGKLEVNK
;
A
#
# COMPACT_ATOMS: atom_id res chain seq x y z
N MET A 1 -59.52 -52.82 -18.00
CA MET A 1 -59.10 -51.41 -17.77
C MET A 1 -58.84 -51.22 -16.29
N ARG A 2 -57.57 -50.93 -15.93
CA ARG A 2 -57.15 -50.12 -14.78
C ARG A 2 -55.64 -50.22 -14.69
N GLY A 3 -54.98 -49.27 -15.37
CA GLY A 3 -53.54 -49.06 -15.25
C GLY A 3 -53.24 -48.40 -13.92
N PHE A 4 -52.19 -48.87 -13.25
CA PHE A 4 -51.55 -48.18 -12.14
C PHE A 4 -50.19 -47.71 -12.64
N ILE A 5 -50.06 -46.40 -12.85
CA ILE A 5 -48.81 -45.74 -13.18
C ILE A 5 -48.09 -45.49 -11.85
N PHE A 6 -46.97 -46.18 -11.62
CA PHE A 6 -46.02 -45.84 -10.55
C PHE A 6 -45.14 -44.69 -11.05
N ILE A 7 -45.37 -43.48 -10.56
CA ILE A 7 -44.46 -42.35 -10.78
C ILE A 7 -43.36 -42.45 -9.71
N LEU A 8 -42.17 -42.82 -10.16
CA LEU A 8 -40.94 -42.87 -9.39
C LEU A 8 -40.38 -41.44 -9.25
N SER A 9 -40.66 -40.78 -8.12
CA SER A 9 -40.11 -39.46 -7.79
C SER A 9 -38.68 -39.60 -7.27
N LEU A 10 -37.70 -39.50 -8.17
CA LEU A 10 -36.28 -39.45 -7.84
C LEU A 10 -35.95 -38.09 -7.21
N LEU A 11 -35.87 -38.01 -5.88
CA LEU A 11 -35.33 -36.87 -5.15
C LEU A 11 -33.84 -36.76 -5.44
N MET A 12 -33.45 -35.83 -6.32
CA MET A 12 -32.07 -35.41 -6.47
C MET A 12 -31.64 -34.65 -5.22
N PHE A 13 -30.89 -35.33 -4.35
CA PHE A 13 -30.14 -34.69 -3.27
C PHE A 13 -29.02 -33.87 -3.91
N VAL A 14 -29.22 -32.56 -4.04
CA VAL A 14 -28.15 -31.63 -4.38
C VAL A 14 -27.36 -31.41 -3.09
N PRO A 15 -26.07 -31.80 -3.02
CA PRO A 15 -25.25 -31.43 -1.89
C PRO A 15 -25.13 -29.90 -1.90
N ALA A 16 -25.46 -29.27 -0.78
CA ALA A 16 -25.18 -27.86 -0.58
C ALA A 16 -23.66 -27.68 -0.70
N GLY A 17 -23.22 -27.01 -1.76
CA GLY A 17 -21.82 -26.65 -1.92
C GLY A 17 -21.37 -25.84 -0.71
N GLU A 18 -20.29 -26.28 -0.08
CA GLU A 18 -19.62 -25.53 0.96
C GLU A 18 -19.21 -24.18 0.35
N ALA A 19 -19.80 -23.09 0.88
CA ALA A 19 -19.34 -21.76 0.56
C ALA A 19 -17.94 -21.64 1.15
N ASP A 20 -16.92 -21.65 0.28
CA ASP A 20 -15.56 -21.25 0.64
C ASP A 20 -15.66 -19.91 1.38
N ALA A 21 -15.34 -19.93 2.68
CA ALA A 21 -15.17 -18.72 3.45
C ALA A 21 -14.04 -17.95 2.78
N ALA A 22 -14.39 -16.92 2.01
CA ALA A 22 -13.44 -16.00 1.42
C ALA A 22 -12.54 -15.50 2.55
N THR A 23 -11.33 -16.04 2.63
CA THR A 23 -10.32 -15.52 3.54
C THR A 23 -10.04 -14.13 3.02
N SER A 24 -10.62 -13.12 3.65
CA SER A 24 -10.32 -11.72 3.40
C SER A 24 -8.83 -11.57 3.64
N THR A 25 -8.03 -11.68 2.58
CA THR A 25 -6.59 -11.43 2.62
C THR A 25 -6.43 -9.94 2.78
N VAL A 26 -6.46 -9.48 4.02
CA VAL A 26 -6.12 -8.10 4.39
C VAL A 26 -4.73 -7.79 3.82
N MET A 27 -4.58 -6.65 3.16
CA MET A 27 -3.30 -6.27 2.56
C MET A 27 -2.22 -6.09 3.64
N ASP A 28 -1.05 -6.68 3.44
CA ASP A 28 0.13 -6.44 4.29
C ASP A 28 0.74 -5.07 3.99
N VAL A 29 0.36 -4.08 4.80
CA VAL A 29 0.86 -2.70 4.72
C VAL A 29 2.02 -2.42 5.69
N GLU A 30 2.39 -3.37 6.54
CA GLU A 30 3.46 -3.21 7.52
C GLU A 30 4.82 -3.00 6.85
N GLY A 31 5.71 -2.25 7.50
CA GLY A 31 7.09 -2.02 7.07
C GLY A 31 7.34 -0.63 6.50
N ASN A 32 8.44 -0.51 5.74
CA ASN A 32 9.01 0.77 5.34
C ASN A 32 8.76 1.02 3.86
N TRP A 33 8.21 2.18 3.54
CA TRP A 33 7.78 2.53 2.19
C TRP A 33 8.33 3.89 1.82
N PHE A 34 8.93 4.00 0.64
CA PHE A 34 9.43 5.28 0.12
C PHE A 34 8.82 5.56 -1.24
N SER A 35 8.63 6.84 -1.53
CA SER A 35 8.16 7.27 -2.85
C SER A 35 9.22 6.96 -3.92
N CYS A 36 8.80 6.66 -5.14
CA CYS A 36 9.70 6.53 -6.27
C CYS A 36 10.14 7.93 -6.74
N GLU A 37 11.45 8.19 -6.83
CA GLU A 37 12.01 9.54 -7.06
C GLU A 37 11.50 10.18 -8.36
N PHE A 38 11.47 9.38 -9.43
CA PHE A 38 11.10 9.84 -10.77
C PHE A 38 9.62 9.68 -11.08
N ALA A 39 8.79 9.43 -10.06
CA ALA A 39 7.34 9.44 -10.21
C ALA A 39 6.76 10.85 -9.99
N HIS A 40 5.66 11.13 -10.67
CA HIS A 40 4.83 12.33 -10.44
C HIS A 40 3.45 11.93 -9.95
N SER A 41 2.67 12.88 -9.42
CA SER A 41 1.35 12.64 -8.82
C SER A 41 0.35 11.85 -9.67
N GLN A 42 0.56 11.77 -10.99
CA GLN A 42 -0.30 11.02 -11.93
C GLN A 42 0.52 10.22 -12.95
N ILE A 43 1.86 10.20 -12.84
CA ILE A 43 2.76 9.57 -13.81
C ILE A 43 3.64 8.57 -13.06
N PRO A 44 3.62 7.28 -13.42
CA PRO A 44 4.47 6.27 -12.79
C PRO A 44 5.96 6.56 -13.04
N PRO A 45 6.87 6.00 -12.23
CA PRO A 45 8.31 6.15 -12.46
C PRO A 45 8.74 5.42 -13.74
N ASP A 46 9.65 6.03 -14.50
CA ASP A 46 10.24 5.48 -15.72
C ASP A 46 11.36 4.44 -15.44
N ASP A 47 12.03 4.57 -14.30
CA ASP A 47 13.11 3.70 -13.85
C ASP A 47 12.63 2.42 -13.16
N GLY A 48 11.32 2.19 -13.06
CA GLY A 48 10.78 1.04 -12.33
C GLY A 48 11.01 1.11 -10.81
N CYS A 49 11.15 2.34 -10.27
CA CYS A 49 11.40 2.62 -8.87
C CYS A 49 12.73 2.01 -8.38
N LEU A 50 13.82 2.28 -9.12
CA LEU A 50 15.18 1.93 -8.72
C LEU A 50 15.74 2.98 -7.75
N MET A 51 15.40 4.25 -7.99
CA MET A 51 15.67 5.37 -7.10
C MET A 51 14.45 5.70 -6.25
N LEU A 52 14.68 5.82 -4.95
CA LEU A 52 13.67 6.21 -3.96
C LEU A 52 13.90 7.66 -3.57
N ASP A 53 12.80 8.40 -3.39
CA ASP A 53 12.80 9.74 -2.79
C ASP A 53 13.20 9.64 -1.30
N ASP A 54 13.69 10.73 -0.72
CA ASP A 54 14.02 10.77 0.71
C ASP A 54 12.76 10.70 1.61
N ASP A 55 11.58 10.95 1.04
CA ASP A 55 10.30 10.98 1.74
C ASP A 55 9.53 9.64 1.66
N GLY A 56 9.13 9.14 2.83
CA GLY A 56 8.45 7.86 2.97
C GLY A 56 7.57 7.76 4.22
N PHE A 57 7.10 6.54 4.49
CA PHE A 57 6.35 6.21 5.68
C PHE A 57 6.76 4.84 6.23
N MET A 58 6.69 4.73 7.56
CA MET A 58 6.88 3.48 8.28
C MET A 58 5.55 3.09 8.92
N VAL A 59 5.09 1.88 8.65
CA VAL A 59 3.90 1.30 9.28
C VAL A 59 4.35 0.24 10.26
N SER A 60 3.98 0.41 11.52
CA SER A 60 4.23 -0.58 12.56
C SER A 60 3.16 -0.55 13.64
N ASN A 61 2.64 -1.73 13.99
CA ASN A 61 1.69 -1.91 15.11
C ASN A 61 0.45 -0.99 14.98
N GLY A 62 -0.10 -0.87 13.76
CA GLY A 62 -1.27 -0.03 13.50
C GLY A 62 -1.02 1.47 13.63
N GLN A 63 0.24 1.90 13.65
CA GLN A 63 0.66 3.30 13.58
C GLN A 63 1.39 3.54 12.26
N ILE A 64 1.24 4.76 11.74
CA ILE A 64 2.01 5.26 10.62
C ILE A 64 2.85 6.46 11.09
N ASP A 65 4.13 6.40 10.76
CA ASP A 65 5.06 7.51 10.93
C ASP A 65 5.48 8.02 9.55
N HIS A 66 5.57 9.33 9.38
CA HIS A 66 6.34 9.93 8.28
C HIS A 66 7.82 9.72 8.59
N VAL A 67 8.58 9.29 7.59
CA VAL A 67 10.03 9.15 7.71
C VAL A 67 10.71 9.89 6.57
N LYS A 68 11.82 10.55 6.89
CA LYS A 68 12.65 11.27 5.91
C LYS A 68 14.11 10.83 6.03
N VAL A 69 14.72 10.40 4.93
CA VAL A 69 16.14 10.03 4.89
C VAL A 69 16.99 11.29 5.04
N ILE A 70 17.95 11.25 5.97
CA ILE A 70 18.81 12.41 6.30
C ILE A 70 20.30 12.16 6.02
N ASP A 71 20.68 10.93 5.67
CA ASP A 71 22.07 10.53 5.43
C ASP A 71 22.36 10.17 3.97
N SER A 72 21.49 10.59 3.04
CA SER A 72 21.78 10.49 1.62
C SER A 72 22.65 11.65 1.14
N ARG A 73 23.57 11.33 0.24
CA ARG A 73 24.42 12.28 -0.49
C ARG A 73 24.32 12.05 -2.00
N GLU A 74 23.26 11.36 -2.42
CA GLU A 74 23.04 10.97 -3.79
C GLU A 74 22.95 12.19 -4.71
N GLN A 75 23.56 12.07 -5.88
CA GLN A 75 23.49 13.08 -6.93
C GLN A 75 22.50 12.61 -8.01
N GLY A 76 22.10 13.52 -8.90
CA GLY A 76 21.18 13.15 -9.98
C GLY A 76 19.73 12.90 -9.55
N CYS A 77 19.37 13.24 -8.30
CA CYS A 77 17.97 13.30 -7.89
C CYS A 77 17.19 14.30 -8.77
N ARG A 78 15.87 14.11 -8.84
CA ARG A 78 14.96 14.97 -9.59
C ARG A 78 15.14 16.42 -9.18
N HIS A 79 15.21 17.30 -10.17
CA HIS A 79 15.51 18.72 -10.00
C HIS A 79 16.90 19.02 -9.40
N GLN A 80 17.86 18.08 -9.50
CA GLN A 80 19.23 18.24 -9.00
C GLN A 80 19.31 18.47 -7.49
N ARG A 81 18.33 17.95 -6.75
CA ARG A 81 18.24 18.12 -5.29
C ARG A 81 19.16 17.13 -4.59
N LEU A 82 20.39 17.57 -4.29
CA LEU A 82 21.41 16.75 -3.63
C LEU A 82 20.86 16.07 -2.36
N GLY A 83 21.02 14.75 -2.27
CA GLY A 83 20.65 13.96 -1.09
C GLY A 83 19.15 13.77 -0.87
N GLN A 84 18.29 14.20 -1.79
CA GLN A 84 16.84 13.98 -1.68
C GLN A 84 16.35 12.68 -2.33
N CYS A 85 17.28 11.77 -2.64
CA CYS A 85 16.96 10.46 -3.16
C CYS A 85 18.05 9.46 -2.76
N PHE A 86 17.83 8.17 -2.96
CA PHE A 86 18.82 7.12 -2.72
C PHE A 86 18.47 5.84 -3.51
N GLU A 87 19.47 5.01 -3.79
CA GLU A 87 19.25 3.71 -4.43
C GLU A 87 18.47 2.75 -3.51
N ARG A 88 17.44 2.08 -4.05
CA ARG A 88 16.66 1.10 -3.28
C ARG A 88 17.46 -0.09 -2.73
N SER A 89 18.61 -0.37 -3.35
CA SER A 89 19.53 -1.46 -3.00
C SER A 89 20.40 -1.15 -1.80
N ARG A 90 20.40 0.10 -1.32
CA ARG A 90 21.14 0.49 -0.13
C ARG A 90 20.67 -0.38 1.05
N ASP A 91 21.62 -0.92 1.81
CA ASP A 91 21.30 -1.84 2.91
C ASP A 91 20.78 -1.12 4.17
N LYS A 92 21.10 0.17 4.31
CA LYS A 92 20.76 0.97 5.48
C LYS A 92 20.63 2.46 5.16
N VAL A 93 19.59 3.09 5.72
CA VAL A 93 19.39 4.54 5.71
C VAL A 93 19.12 5.05 7.11
N THR A 94 19.53 6.29 7.37
CA THR A 94 19.22 7.02 8.61
C THR A 94 18.06 7.95 8.36
N VAL A 95 17.04 7.92 9.22
CA VAL A 95 15.81 8.69 9.04
C VAL A 95 15.48 9.57 10.24
N SER A 96 14.90 10.74 9.99
CA SER A 96 14.04 11.40 10.97
C SER A 96 12.64 10.77 10.92
N ARG A 97 11.87 10.91 12.01
CA ARG A 97 10.58 10.26 12.15
C ARG A 97 9.58 11.14 12.89
N ASP A 98 8.41 11.32 12.30
CA ASP A 98 7.29 12.05 12.88
C ASP A 98 6.03 11.18 12.87
N ASN A 99 5.39 11.01 14.03
CA ASN A 99 4.19 10.18 14.14
C ASN A 99 2.98 10.88 13.50
N LEU A 100 2.33 10.22 12.54
CA LEU A 100 1.12 10.73 11.89
C LEU A 100 -0.16 10.19 12.54
N GLY A 101 -0.07 9.07 13.25
CA GLY A 101 -1.14 8.48 14.04
C GLY A 101 -1.61 7.12 13.51
N PRO A 102 -2.89 6.77 13.69
CA PRO A 102 -3.37 5.42 13.44
C PRO A 102 -3.55 5.13 11.94
N ILE A 103 -3.24 3.90 11.57
CA ILE A 103 -3.51 3.28 10.26
C ILE A 103 -4.17 1.93 10.45
N ARG A 104 -5.14 1.61 9.60
CA ARG A 104 -5.75 0.28 9.54
C ARG A 104 -5.64 -0.28 8.13
N ALA A 105 -5.27 -1.55 8.02
CA ALA A 105 -5.32 -2.25 6.74
C ALA A 105 -6.79 -2.51 6.32
N THR A 106 -7.03 -2.57 5.02
CA THR A 106 -8.33 -2.91 4.42
C THR A 106 -8.15 -4.03 3.39
N ALA A 107 -9.25 -4.50 2.81
CA ALA A 107 -9.20 -5.50 1.74
C ALA A 107 -8.51 -4.97 0.47
N GLU A 108 -8.60 -3.66 0.19
CA GLU A 108 -8.06 -3.03 -1.03
C GLU A 108 -6.82 -2.16 -0.79
N GLY A 109 -6.40 -1.97 0.47
CA GLY A 109 -5.29 -1.09 0.83
C GLY A 109 -5.28 -0.76 2.32
N PHE A 110 -5.51 0.51 2.66
CA PHE A 110 -5.47 0.98 4.05
C PHE A 110 -6.32 2.23 4.27
N ALA A 111 -6.53 2.61 5.52
CA ALA A 111 -7.12 3.88 5.90
C ALA A 111 -6.30 4.57 6.98
N ILE A 112 -6.15 5.88 6.86
CA ILE A 112 -5.42 6.73 7.81
C ILE A 112 -6.40 7.74 8.40
N THR A 113 -6.31 7.95 9.71
CA THR A 113 -7.06 9.01 10.38
C THR A 113 -6.11 10.16 10.74
N TYR A 114 -6.37 11.33 10.19
CA TYR A 114 -5.59 12.54 10.46
C TYR A 114 -6.53 13.73 10.71
N TRP A 115 -6.28 14.45 11.81
CA TRP A 115 -7.09 15.59 12.27
C TRP A 115 -8.60 15.32 12.27
N GLY A 116 -8.99 14.14 12.79
CA GLY A 116 -10.40 13.76 12.93
C GLY A 116 -11.11 13.36 11.63
N CYS A 117 -10.41 13.29 10.50
CA CYS A 117 -10.94 12.77 9.25
C CYS A 117 -10.23 11.47 8.87
N THR A 118 -10.98 10.49 8.36
CA THR A 118 -10.44 9.20 7.91
C THR A 118 -10.50 9.12 6.39
N GLN A 119 -9.36 8.82 5.78
CA GLN A 119 -9.22 8.65 4.34
C GLN A 119 -8.83 7.21 4.01
N ASP A 120 -9.60 6.57 3.14
CA ASP A 120 -9.31 5.26 2.58
C ASP A 120 -8.46 5.39 1.30
N TYR A 121 -7.47 4.51 1.18
CA TYR A 121 -6.56 4.41 0.05
C TYR A 121 -6.59 2.99 -0.49
N ARG A 122 -6.68 2.90 -1.82
CA ARG A 122 -6.44 1.67 -2.57
C ARG A 122 -4.97 1.57 -2.86
N MET A 123 -4.41 0.38 -2.66
CA MET A 123 -3.01 0.10 -2.95
C MET A 123 -2.94 -1.09 -3.90
N VAL A 124 -2.25 -0.94 -5.02
CA VAL A 124 -2.19 -1.96 -6.08
C VAL A 124 -0.74 -2.19 -6.48
N ARG A 125 -0.33 -3.46 -6.54
CA ARG A 125 1.00 -3.83 -7.01
C ARG A 125 1.15 -3.57 -8.51
N ARG A 126 2.26 -2.95 -8.90
CA ARG A 126 2.64 -2.60 -10.27
C ARG A 126 4.07 -3.07 -10.53
N GLY A 127 4.23 -4.28 -11.03
CA GLY A 127 5.56 -4.86 -11.25
C GLY A 127 6.39 -4.88 -9.96
N GLY A 128 7.42 -4.03 -9.89
CA GLY A 128 8.33 -3.90 -8.74
C GLY A 128 7.89 -2.94 -7.63
N TYR A 129 6.87 -2.09 -7.86
CA TYR A 129 6.42 -1.07 -6.91
C TYR A 129 4.90 -1.16 -6.68
N PHE A 130 4.34 -0.23 -5.92
CA PHE A 130 2.92 -0.13 -5.61
C PHE A 130 2.39 1.25 -5.98
N GLU A 131 1.17 1.30 -6.51
CA GLU A 131 0.41 2.52 -6.75
C GLU A 131 -0.63 2.67 -5.63
N ILE A 132 -0.65 3.81 -4.97
CA ILE A 132 -1.60 4.18 -3.91
C ILE A 132 -2.47 5.31 -4.43
N THR A 133 -3.79 5.14 -4.38
CA THR A 133 -4.78 6.12 -4.87
C THR A 133 -5.88 6.29 -3.82
N PRO A 134 -6.32 7.52 -3.52
CA PRO A 134 -7.48 7.73 -2.64
C PRO A 134 -8.75 7.13 -3.28
N THR A 135 -9.57 6.41 -2.52
CA THR A 135 -10.80 5.77 -3.05
C THR A 135 -12.01 6.70 -3.09
N SER A 136 -11.96 7.79 -2.32
CA SER A 136 -12.94 8.88 -2.31
C SER A 136 -12.27 10.13 -1.72
N SER A 137 -12.71 11.34 -2.02
CA SER A 137 -12.16 12.55 -1.38
C SER A 137 -12.96 12.88 -0.12
N ASN A 138 -12.76 12.11 0.97
CA ASN A 138 -13.52 12.30 2.21
C ASN A 138 -12.92 13.42 3.08
N CYS A 139 -11.63 13.70 2.92
CA CYS A 139 -10.91 14.67 3.74
C CYS A 139 -10.38 15.84 2.91
N LEU A 140 -10.53 17.07 3.41
CA LEU A 140 -10.09 18.31 2.74
C LEU A 140 -8.59 18.33 2.39
N TRP A 141 -7.78 17.63 3.19
CA TRP A 141 -6.34 17.50 2.99
C TRP A 141 -5.97 16.41 1.98
N THR A 142 -6.92 15.57 1.56
CA THR A 142 -6.69 14.55 0.53
C THR A 142 -6.87 15.17 -0.84
N ARG A 143 -5.77 15.28 -1.58
CA ARG A 143 -5.77 15.70 -2.98
C ARG A 143 -6.04 14.48 -3.87
N ASP A 144 -6.50 14.71 -5.10
CA ASP A 144 -6.42 13.70 -6.16
C ASP A 144 -4.96 13.51 -6.60
N LYS A 145 -4.22 12.78 -5.77
CA LYS A 145 -2.80 12.46 -5.94
C LYS A 145 -2.64 10.96 -5.82
N ARG A 146 -1.92 10.39 -6.78
CA ARG A 146 -1.39 9.04 -6.71
C ARG A 146 0.00 9.08 -6.13
N TYR A 147 0.32 8.04 -5.36
CA TYR A 147 1.65 7.81 -4.84
C TYR A 147 2.18 6.52 -5.43
N PHE A 148 3.43 6.54 -5.89
CA PHE A 148 4.12 5.36 -6.37
C PHE A 148 5.21 5.06 -5.36
N VAL A 149 5.15 3.89 -4.74
CA VAL A 149 5.98 3.57 -3.59
C VAL A 149 6.61 2.19 -3.69
N TYR A 150 7.75 2.02 -3.05
CA TYR A 150 8.45 0.75 -2.93
C TYR A 150 8.61 0.34 -1.47
N ARG A 151 8.42 -0.96 -1.17
CA ARG A 151 8.69 -1.51 0.16
C ARG A 151 10.18 -1.69 0.34
N TYR A 152 10.83 -0.73 0.99
CA TYR A 152 12.26 -0.77 1.25
C TYR A 152 12.62 -1.96 2.15
N ARG A 153 13.65 -2.70 1.73
CA ARG A 153 14.07 -3.96 2.36
C ARG A 153 15.31 -3.82 3.25
N GLY A 154 16.02 -2.71 3.14
CA GLY A 154 17.13 -2.41 4.03
C GLY A 154 16.68 -1.99 5.42
N LYS A 155 17.65 -1.72 6.29
CA LYS A 155 17.45 -1.28 7.66
C LYS A 155 17.17 0.23 7.71
N LEU A 156 16.18 0.63 8.51
CA LEU A 156 16.00 2.01 8.94
C LEU A 156 16.70 2.20 10.30
N GLU A 157 17.56 3.21 10.37
CA GLU A 157 18.14 3.70 11.61
C GLU A 157 17.47 5.02 11.97
N VAL A 158 16.62 5.01 12.99
CA VAL A 158 15.93 6.23 13.42
C VAL A 158 16.91 7.09 14.20
N ASN A 159 17.16 8.30 13.69
CA ASN A 159 17.95 9.30 14.40
C ASN A 159 17.16 9.75 15.64
N LYS A 160 17.78 9.62 16.82
CA LYS A 160 17.14 9.91 18.11
C LYS A 160 17.17 11.39 18.43
#